data_AF-A0A517QCV5-F1
#
_entry.id   AF-A0A517QCV5-F1
#
_cell.length_a   1.000
_cell.length_b   1.000
_cell.length_c   1.000
_cell.angle_alpha   90.00
_cell.angle_beta   90.00
_cell.angle_gamma   90.00
#
_symmetry.space_group_name_H-M   'P 1'
#
loop_
_entity.id
_entity.type
_entity.pdbx_description
1 polymer ?
#
loop_
_entity_poly.entity_id
_entity_poly.type
_entity_poly.pdbx_seq_one_letter_code
_entity_poly.pdbx_strand_id
1 'polypeptide(L)'
;MSLAEHITASLQLPTTVVNMYLEDLTDAEILVRPFESMNHIAWQLGHLIQSEHFHVTQVAPDAMPALPEGFQERHTKETAASDEPDDFLTKAEYVQLMHAQREASLKLLATLSDEQLSQPAPEKVNYLGSTVGCIFAGEATHWMMHAGQWAVIRRKLGKPPLF
;
A
#
# COMPACT_ATOMS: atom_id res chain seq x y z
N MET A 1 10.38 22.55 8.18
CA MET A 1 10.23 21.27 7.49
C MET A 1 9.21 21.54 6.38
N SER A 2 9.55 21.22 5.13
CA SER A 2 8.63 21.38 4.00
C SER A 2 7.45 20.42 4.12
N LEU A 3 6.37 20.65 3.36
CA LEU A 3 5.26 19.70 3.26
C LEU A 3 5.76 18.34 2.77
N ALA A 4 6.68 18.33 1.80
CA ALA A 4 7.30 17.11 1.28
C ALA A 4 8.03 16.31 2.37
N GLU A 5 8.81 16.98 3.23
CA GLU A 5 9.54 16.33 4.32
C GLU A 5 8.57 15.74 5.37
N HIS A 6 7.50 16.45 5.72
CA HIS A 6 6.48 15.94 6.64
C HIS A 6 5.76 14.70 6.08
N ILE A 7 5.32 14.75 4.83
CA ILE A 7 4.64 13.63 4.18
C ILE A 7 5.59 12.43 4.02
N THR A 8 6.86 12.68 3.69
CA THR A 8 7.90 11.64 3.62
C THR A 8 8.01 10.91 4.95
N ALA A 9 8.09 11.63 6.07
CA ALA A 9 8.14 11.04 7.40
C ALA A 9 6.87 10.21 7.71
N SER A 10 5.69 10.68 7.30
CA SER A 10 4.44 9.93 7.46
C SER A 10 4.42 8.62 6.67
N LEU A 11 5.01 8.57 5.47
CA LEU A 11 5.09 7.37 4.64
C LEU A 11 6.08 6.32 5.17
N GLN A 12 7.08 6.71 5.95
CA GLN A 12 8.07 5.77 6.52
C GLN A 12 7.46 4.84 7.57
N LEU A 13 6.50 5.33 8.37
CA LEU A 13 5.91 4.54 9.44
C LEU A 13 5.11 3.33 8.91
N PRO A 14 4.18 3.47 7.94
CA PRO A 14 3.54 2.31 7.32
C PRO A 14 4.52 1.33 6.70
N THR A 15 5.58 1.79 6.01
CA THR A 15 6.62 0.89 5.46
C THR A 15 7.23 0.05 6.59
N THR A 16 7.56 0.67 7.71
CA THR A 16 8.19 -0.01 8.85
C THR A 16 7.25 -1.04 9.46
N VAL A 17 6.01 -0.63 9.76
CA VAL A 17 4.99 -1.50 10.35
C VAL A 17 4.67 -2.70 9.46
N VAL A 18 4.50 -2.47 8.15
CA VAL A 18 4.23 -3.53 7.17
C VAL A 18 5.36 -4.54 7.11
N ASN A 19 6.63 -4.09 7.00
CA ASN A 19 7.76 -5.01 6.97
C ASN A 19 7.87 -5.82 8.26
N MET A 20 7.68 -5.20 9.43
CA MET A 20 7.69 -5.90 10.72
C MET A 20 6.59 -6.97 10.79
N TYR A 21 5.39 -6.67 10.29
CA TYR A 21 4.32 -7.66 10.27
C TYR A 21 4.57 -8.83 9.34
N LEU A 22 5.27 -8.62 8.23
CA LEU A 22 5.55 -9.63 7.21
C LEU A 22 6.81 -10.45 7.49
N GLU A 23 7.71 -9.98 8.36
CA GLU A 23 9.04 -10.56 8.58
C GLU A 23 8.98 -12.07 8.86
N ASP A 24 8.12 -12.49 9.78
CA ASP A 24 7.97 -13.87 10.25
C ASP A 24 6.76 -14.60 9.66
N LEU A 25 6.13 -14.08 8.60
CA LEU A 25 5.06 -14.76 7.87
C LEU A 25 5.59 -15.57 6.68
N THR A 26 4.96 -16.71 6.42
CA THR A 26 5.15 -17.52 5.21
C THR A 26 4.12 -17.16 4.12
N ASP A 27 4.32 -17.68 2.90
CA ASP A 27 3.36 -17.50 1.80
C ASP A 27 1.97 -18.05 2.14
N ALA A 28 1.90 -19.20 2.82
CA ALA A 28 0.64 -19.75 3.28
C ALA A 28 -0.04 -18.87 4.37
N GLU A 29 0.75 -18.24 5.23
CA GLU A 29 0.22 -17.42 6.32
C GLU A 29 -0.32 -16.07 5.84
N ILE A 30 0.17 -15.52 4.72
CA ILE A 30 -0.41 -14.29 4.13
C ILE A 30 -1.74 -14.53 3.40
N LEU A 31 -2.17 -15.79 3.24
CA LEU A 31 -3.49 -16.18 2.75
C LEU A 31 -4.51 -16.43 3.88
N VAL A 32 -4.09 -16.34 5.15
CA VAL A 32 -5.00 -16.54 6.29
C VAL A 32 -5.91 -15.33 6.47
N ARG A 33 -7.22 -15.56 6.37
CA ARG A 33 -8.24 -14.54 6.64
C ARG A 33 -8.43 -14.30 8.14
N PRO A 34 -8.48 -13.04 8.61
CA PRO A 34 -8.76 -12.74 10.02
C PRO A 34 -10.20 -13.13 10.39
N PHE A 35 -11.14 -12.90 9.47
CA PHE A 35 -12.54 -13.28 9.54
C PHE A 35 -13.01 -13.67 8.13
N GLU A 36 -14.03 -14.51 8.00
CA GLU A 36 -14.48 -15.07 6.70
C GLU A 36 -14.79 -13.97 5.67
N SER A 37 -15.44 -12.88 6.09
CA SER A 37 -15.76 -11.74 5.23
C SER A 37 -14.66 -10.69 5.12
N MET A 38 -13.43 -11.00 5.52
CA MET A 38 -12.27 -10.09 5.44
C MET A 38 -11.23 -10.63 4.48
N ASN A 39 -10.54 -9.73 3.81
CA ASN A 39 -9.48 -10.08 2.86
C ASN A 39 -8.21 -10.51 3.61
N HIS A 40 -7.52 -11.52 3.10
CA HIS A 40 -6.20 -11.94 3.59
C HIS A 40 -5.10 -10.94 3.18
N ILE A 41 -3.89 -11.08 3.74
CA ILE A 41 -2.78 -10.12 3.55
C ILE A 41 -2.34 -10.06 2.08
N ALA A 42 -2.25 -11.18 1.38
CA ALA A 42 -1.81 -11.18 -0.03
C ALA A 42 -2.72 -10.32 -0.92
N TRP A 43 -4.05 -10.43 -0.75
CA TRP A 43 -4.99 -9.57 -1.48
C TRP A 43 -4.80 -8.10 -1.09
N GLN A 44 -4.67 -7.82 0.22
CA GLN A 44 -4.48 -6.46 0.71
C GLN A 44 -3.18 -5.81 0.22
N LEU A 45 -2.08 -6.58 0.16
CA LEU A 45 -0.80 -6.12 -0.37
C LEU A 45 -0.93 -5.70 -1.83
N GLY A 46 -1.52 -6.53 -2.68
CA GLY A 46 -1.67 -6.14 -4.08
C GLY A 46 -2.68 -5.01 -4.28
N HIS A 47 -3.77 -4.95 -3.51
CA HIS A 47 -4.68 -3.81 -3.48
C HIS A 47 -3.96 -2.50 -3.14
N LEU A 48 -3.12 -2.51 -2.09
CA LEU A 48 -2.36 -1.34 -1.64
C LEU A 48 -1.29 -0.92 -2.65
N ILE A 49 -0.55 -1.87 -3.21
CA ILE A 49 0.46 -1.61 -4.26
C ILE A 49 -0.19 -0.98 -5.49
N GLN A 50 -1.31 -1.54 -5.95
CA GLN A 50 -2.06 -1.01 -7.09
C GLN A 50 -2.65 0.36 -6.80
N SER A 51 -3.17 0.57 -5.58
CA SER A 51 -3.74 1.85 -5.16
C SER A 51 -2.69 2.95 -5.17
N GLU A 52 -1.53 2.73 -4.52
CA GLU A 52 -0.43 3.71 -4.51
C GLU A 52 0.06 4.02 -5.93
N HIS A 53 0.23 2.98 -6.75
CA HIS A 53 0.57 3.14 -8.17
C HIS A 53 -0.43 4.02 -8.91
N PHE A 54 -1.73 3.72 -8.81
CA PHE A 54 -2.79 4.47 -9.48
C PHE A 54 -2.86 5.92 -8.99
N HIS A 55 -2.86 6.13 -7.67
CA HIS A 55 -3.01 7.43 -7.05
C HIS A 55 -1.86 8.38 -7.43
N VAL A 56 -0.62 7.90 -7.32
CA VAL A 56 0.56 8.71 -7.66
C VAL A 56 0.64 8.95 -9.18
N THR A 57 0.25 7.98 -10.01
CA THR A 57 0.17 8.15 -11.47
C THR A 57 -0.85 9.24 -11.88
N GLN A 58 -1.91 9.47 -11.10
CA GLN A 58 -2.82 10.60 -11.37
C GLN A 58 -2.17 11.96 -11.12
N VAL A 59 -1.18 12.02 -10.22
CA VAL A 59 -0.40 13.24 -9.95
C VAL A 59 0.71 13.41 -11.00
N ALA A 60 1.43 12.33 -11.30
CA ALA A 60 2.54 12.32 -12.24
C ALA A 60 2.54 10.99 -13.05
N PRO A 61 2.05 11.00 -14.31
CA PRO A 61 1.82 9.78 -15.09
C PRO A 61 3.03 8.85 -15.27
N ASP A 62 4.24 9.39 -15.30
CA ASP A 62 5.47 8.63 -15.57
C ASP A 62 6.32 8.37 -14.32
N ALA A 63 5.79 8.66 -13.12
CA ALA A 63 6.57 8.58 -11.89
C ALA A 63 6.70 7.17 -11.31
N MET A 64 5.71 6.31 -11.56
CA MET A 64 5.61 5.01 -10.91
C MET A 64 6.12 3.88 -11.80
N PRO A 65 6.85 2.89 -11.25
CA PRO A 65 7.26 1.73 -12.01
C PRO A 65 6.05 0.88 -12.39
N ALA A 66 6.12 0.25 -13.56
CA ALA A 66 5.05 -0.61 -14.05
C ALA A 66 4.81 -1.80 -13.11
N LEU A 67 3.54 -2.16 -12.95
CA LEU A 67 3.13 -3.37 -12.25
C LEU A 67 3.14 -4.58 -13.21
N PRO A 68 3.27 -5.82 -12.69
CA PRO A 68 3.18 -7.01 -13.52
C PRO A 68 1.86 -7.06 -14.32
N GLU A 69 1.90 -7.71 -15.48
CA GLU A 69 0.69 -7.95 -16.27
C GLU A 69 -0.35 -8.72 -15.44
N GLY A 70 -1.62 -8.32 -15.54
CA GLY A 70 -2.70 -8.92 -14.77
C GLY A 70 -2.70 -8.61 -13.27
N PHE A 71 -1.80 -7.73 -12.79
CA PHE A 71 -1.68 -7.48 -11.34
C PHE A 71 -2.92 -6.78 -10.77
N GLN A 72 -3.46 -5.77 -11.47
CA GLN A 72 -4.63 -5.04 -10.99
C GLN A 72 -5.87 -5.96 -10.93
N GLU A 73 -6.06 -6.77 -11.96
CA GLU A 73 -7.21 -7.65 -12.15
C GLU A 73 -7.31 -8.70 -11.03
N ARG A 74 -6.17 -9.17 -10.52
CA ARG A 74 -6.10 -10.16 -9.42
C ARG A 74 -6.42 -9.57 -8.04
N HIS A 75 -6.37 -8.24 -7.88
CA HIS A 75 -6.55 -7.57 -6.59
C HIS A 75 -7.78 -6.65 -6.58
N THR A 76 -8.83 -7.04 -7.30
CA THR A 76 -10.11 -6.32 -7.36
C THR A 76 -11.07 -6.79 -6.26
N LYS A 77 -12.17 -6.06 -6.06
CA LYS A 77 -13.22 -6.50 -5.13
C LYS A 77 -13.86 -7.80 -5.58
N GLU A 78 -13.94 -8.01 -6.89
CA GLU A 78 -14.53 -9.17 -7.54
C GLU A 78 -13.68 -10.42 -7.34
N THR A 79 -12.36 -10.28 -7.24
CA THR A 79 -11.42 -11.39 -6.98
C THR A 79 -11.07 -11.56 -5.50
N ALA A 80 -11.61 -10.72 -4.60
CA ALA A 80 -11.27 -10.72 -3.18
C ALA A 80 -11.66 -12.00 -2.41
N ALA A 81 -12.53 -12.82 -2.99
CA ALA A 81 -12.95 -14.10 -2.44
C ALA A 81 -11.98 -15.26 -2.76
N SER A 82 -11.00 -15.08 -3.65
CA SER A 82 -10.02 -16.14 -3.91
C SER A 82 -9.11 -16.36 -2.71
N ASP A 83 -8.84 -17.63 -2.40
CA ASP A 83 -7.82 -18.09 -1.46
C ASP A 83 -6.80 -19.01 -2.15
N GLU A 84 -6.88 -19.13 -3.49
CA GLU A 84 -6.03 -20.02 -4.28
C GLU A 84 -4.60 -19.45 -4.35
N PRO A 85 -3.57 -20.16 -3.88
CA PRO A 85 -2.20 -19.62 -3.84
C PRO A 85 -1.67 -19.13 -5.19
N ASP A 86 -2.05 -19.81 -6.28
CA ASP A 86 -1.60 -19.48 -7.64
C ASP A 86 -2.20 -18.17 -8.19
N ASP A 87 -3.25 -17.64 -7.56
CA ASP A 87 -3.80 -16.32 -7.90
C ASP A 87 -2.93 -15.18 -7.36
N PHE A 88 -2.03 -15.44 -6.40
CA PHE A 88 -1.26 -14.43 -5.69
C PHE A 88 0.25 -14.57 -5.94
N LEU A 89 0.99 -13.49 -5.68
CA LEU A 89 2.45 -13.54 -5.71
C LEU A 89 3.01 -14.16 -4.41
N THR A 90 4.29 -14.52 -4.43
CA THR A 90 5.00 -14.83 -3.18
C THR A 90 5.13 -13.58 -2.31
N LYS A 91 5.28 -13.76 -1.00
CA LYS A 91 5.53 -12.67 -0.03
C LYS A 91 6.75 -11.83 -0.45
N ALA A 92 7.80 -12.49 -0.93
CA ALA A 92 9.03 -11.82 -1.35
C ALA A 92 8.77 -10.89 -2.55
N GLU A 93 8.01 -11.33 -3.54
CA GLU A 93 7.64 -10.52 -4.70
C GLU A 93 6.74 -9.34 -4.32
N TYR A 94 5.75 -9.55 -3.42
CA TYR A 94 4.94 -8.43 -2.91
C TYR A 94 5.79 -7.39 -2.18
N VAL A 95 6.70 -7.83 -1.30
CA VAL A 95 7.59 -6.92 -0.56
C VAL A 95 8.46 -6.13 -1.55
N GLN A 96 9.02 -6.79 -2.57
CA GLN A 96 9.80 -6.11 -3.61
C GLN A 96 8.98 -5.07 -4.38
N LEU A 97 7.76 -5.41 -4.80
CA LEU A 97 6.87 -4.49 -5.51
C LEU A 97 6.45 -3.30 -4.64
N MET A 98 6.10 -3.54 -3.38
CA MET A 98 5.77 -2.49 -2.42
C MET A 98 6.92 -1.50 -2.27
N HIS A 99 8.15 -2.00 -2.05
CA HIS A 99 9.32 -1.12 -1.92
C HIS A 99 9.58 -0.33 -3.20
N ALA A 100 9.48 -0.96 -4.38
CA ALA A 100 9.66 -0.26 -5.65
C ALA A 100 8.64 0.88 -5.85
N GLN A 101 7.35 0.65 -5.55
CA GLN A 101 6.34 1.72 -5.61
C GLN A 101 6.62 2.81 -4.57
N ARG A 102 6.91 2.43 -3.32
CA ARG A 102 7.19 3.40 -2.24
C ARG A 102 8.41 4.28 -2.54
N GLU A 103 9.49 3.69 -3.04
CA GLU A 103 10.68 4.43 -3.45
C GLU A 103 10.38 5.44 -4.56
N ALA A 104 9.54 5.07 -5.52
CA ALA A 104 9.11 5.97 -6.58
C ALA A 104 8.24 7.13 -6.05
N SER A 105 7.28 6.85 -5.16
CA SER A 105 6.48 7.87 -4.47
C SER A 105 7.37 8.87 -3.73
N LEU A 106 8.35 8.37 -2.95
CA LEU A 106 9.27 9.21 -2.19
C LEU A 106 10.20 10.03 -3.10
N LYS A 107 10.67 9.44 -4.20
CA LYS A 107 11.49 10.13 -5.19
C LYS A 107 10.72 11.27 -5.85
N LEU A 108 9.46 11.04 -6.24
CA LEU A 108 8.61 12.09 -6.79
C LEU A 108 8.36 13.19 -5.76
N LEU A 109 7.99 12.82 -4.53
CA LEU A 109 7.69 13.76 -3.46
C LEU A 109 8.87 14.70 -3.16
N ALA A 110 10.10 14.19 -3.24
CA ALA A 110 11.32 14.98 -3.08
C ALA A 110 11.54 16.04 -4.18
N THR A 111 10.83 15.96 -5.32
CA THR A 111 10.90 16.95 -6.40
C THR A 111 9.83 18.02 -6.33
N LEU A 112 8.80 17.84 -5.49
CA LEU A 112 7.66 18.75 -5.42
C LEU A 112 7.89 19.86 -4.40
N SER A 113 7.56 21.10 -4.78
CA SER A 113 7.53 22.23 -3.86
C SER A 113 6.26 22.26 -3.02
N ASP A 114 6.27 23.01 -1.92
CA ASP A 114 5.08 23.22 -1.08
C ASP A 114 3.91 23.86 -1.88
N GLU A 115 4.22 24.72 -2.83
CA GLU A 115 3.23 25.33 -3.73
C GLU A 115 2.60 24.28 -4.66
N GLN A 116 3.40 23.36 -5.21
CA GLN A 116 2.90 22.25 -6.03
C GLN A 116 2.06 21.27 -5.20
N LEU A 117 2.50 20.94 -3.98
CA LEU A 117 1.75 20.08 -3.05
C LEU A 117 0.44 20.71 -2.56
N SER A 118 0.34 22.03 -2.61
CA SER A 118 -0.88 22.77 -2.25
C SER A 118 -1.86 22.95 -3.41
N GLN A 119 -1.50 22.56 -4.64
CA GLN A 119 -2.41 22.59 -5.78
C GLN A 119 -3.58 21.60 -5.58
N PRO A 120 -4.74 21.86 -6.21
CA PRO A 120 -5.87 20.94 -6.17
C PRO A 120 -5.49 19.51 -6.59
N ALA A 121 -6.03 18.52 -5.89
CA ALA A 121 -5.89 17.11 -6.26
C ALA A 121 -6.54 16.82 -7.63
N PRO A 122 -5.99 15.88 -8.43
CA PRO A 122 -6.66 15.39 -9.62
C PRO A 122 -8.04 14.81 -9.29
N GLU A 123 -9.05 15.09 -10.13
CA GLU A 123 -10.46 14.74 -9.86
C GLU A 123 -10.66 13.25 -9.53
N LYS A 124 -9.93 12.36 -10.23
CA LYS A 124 -10.03 10.91 -10.07
C LYS A 124 -9.60 10.40 -8.69
N VAL A 125 -8.85 11.19 -7.91
CA VAL A 125 -8.25 10.76 -6.63
C VAL A 125 -8.48 11.76 -5.49
N ASN A 126 -9.29 12.81 -5.73
CA ASN A 126 -9.59 13.82 -4.72
C ASN A 126 -10.36 13.30 -3.50
N TYR A 127 -10.83 12.04 -3.53
CA TYR A 127 -11.39 11.37 -2.36
C TYR A 127 -10.37 11.12 -1.25
N LEU A 128 -9.06 11.18 -1.55
CA LEU A 128 -7.99 11.18 -0.55
C LEU A 128 -7.75 12.57 0.07
N GLY A 129 -8.34 13.62 -0.51
CA GLY A 129 -8.31 14.98 -0.01
C GLY A 129 -8.13 16.01 -1.12
N SER A 130 -8.18 17.28 -0.72
CA SER A 130 -8.36 18.40 -1.66
C SER A 130 -7.10 18.80 -2.43
N THR A 131 -5.89 18.39 -2.00
CA THR A 131 -4.63 18.82 -2.60
C THR A 131 -3.76 17.67 -3.08
N VAL A 132 -2.78 17.96 -3.93
CA VAL A 132 -1.76 16.99 -4.36
C VAL A 132 -1.06 16.35 -3.15
N GLY A 133 -0.72 17.14 -2.13
CA GLY A 133 -0.13 16.63 -0.89
C GLY A 133 -1.05 15.66 -0.13
N CYS A 134 -2.38 15.85 -0.19
CA CYS A 134 -3.33 14.90 0.39
C CYS A 134 -3.29 13.53 -0.28
N ILE A 135 -2.92 13.43 -1.56
CA ILE A 135 -2.81 12.13 -2.24
C ILE A 135 -1.71 11.29 -1.59
N PHE A 136 -0.51 11.85 -1.42
CA PHE A 136 0.61 11.17 -0.76
C PHE A 136 0.38 10.92 0.74
N ALA A 137 -0.21 11.89 1.46
CA ALA A 137 -0.56 11.70 2.87
C ALA A 137 -1.68 10.65 3.05
N GLY A 138 -2.58 10.57 2.07
CA GLY A 138 -3.63 9.57 1.96
C GLY A 138 -3.07 8.16 1.89
N GLU A 139 -2.00 7.94 1.12
CA GLU A 139 -1.31 6.64 1.08
C GLU A 139 -0.82 6.19 2.46
N ALA A 140 -0.20 7.11 3.23
CA ALA A 140 0.26 6.76 4.57
C ALA A 140 -0.88 6.25 5.45
N THR A 141 -2.04 6.90 5.37
CA THR A 141 -3.25 6.52 6.10
C THR A 141 -3.84 5.21 5.56
N HIS A 142 -3.92 5.05 4.25
CA HIS A 142 -4.50 3.88 3.59
C HIS A 142 -3.71 2.61 3.92
N TRP A 143 -2.38 2.65 3.80
CA TRP A 143 -1.50 1.57 4.21
C TRP A 143 -1.65 1.23 5.70
N MET A 144 -1.65 2.23 6.58
CA MET A 144 -1.76 2.00 8.03
C MET A 144 -3.12 1.39 8.41
N MET A 145 -4.21 1.83 7.77
CA MET A 145 -5.55 1.28 7.98
C MET A 145 -5.60 -0.22 7.69
N HIS A 146 -5.00 -0.67 6.59
CA HIS A 146 -4.93 -2.10 6.25
C HIS A 146 -3.94 -2.84 7.16
N ALA A 147 -2.78 -2.27 7.46
CA ALA A 147 -1.81 -2.88 8.37
C ALA A 147 -2.41 -3.17 9.76
N GLY A 148 -3.29 -2.30 10.26
CA GLY A 148 -4.00 -2.54 11.52
C GLY A 148 -4.84 -3.83 11.53
N GLN A 149 -5.33 -4.28 10.37
CA GLN A 149 -6.08 -5.52 10.25
C GLN A 149 -5.19 -6.76 10.46
N TRP A 150 -3.88 -6.65 10.17
CA TRP A 150 -2.95 -7.76 10.21
C TRP A 150 -2.57 -8.17 11.64
N ALA A 151 -2.76 -7.26 12.59
CA ALA A 151 -2.66 -7.57 14.02
C ALA A 151 -3.61 -8.71 14.45
N VAL A 152 -4.77 -8.84 13.79
CA VAL A 152 -5.74 -9.91 14.05
C VAL A 152 -5.24 -11.24 13.48
N ILE A 153 -4.65 -11.21 12.28
CA ILE A 153 -4.09 -12.38 11.61
C ILE A 153 -2.95 -12.98 12.44
N ARG A 154 -2.06 -12.15 12.98
CA ARG A 154 -0.98 -12.60 13.88
C ARG A 154 -1.51 -13.34 15.10
N ARG A 155 -2.53 -12.78 15.75
CA ARG A 155 -3.18 -13.43 16.92
C ARG A 155 -3.80 -14.77 16.53
N LYS A 156 -4.46 -14.84 15.37
CA LYS A 156 -5.04 -16.08 14.83
C LYS A 156 -3.97 -17.16 14.55
N LEU A 157 -2.79 -16.74 14.11
CA LEU A 157 -1.63 -17.61 13.86
C LEU A 157 -0.83 -17.97 15.13
N GLY A 158 -1.21 -17.46 16.30
CA GLY A 158 -0.47 -17.67 17.55
C GLY A 158 0.90 -16.95 17.59
N LYS A 159 1.13 -15.97 16.71
CA LYS A 159 2.38 -15.19 16.68
C LYS A 159 2.36 -14.08 17.74
N PRO A 160 3.52 -13.68 18.28
CA PRO A 160 3.60 -12.57 19.23
C PRO A 160 3.03 -11.26 18.66
N PRO A 161 2.39 -10.42 19.51
CA PRO A 161 2.00 -9.07 19.11
C PRO A 161 3.24 -8.20 18.88
N LEU A 162 3.14 -7.24 17.97
CA LEU A 162 4.21 -6.27 17.68
C LEU A 162 3.86 -4.85 18.16
N PHE A 163 2.58 -4.47 18.14
CA PHE A 163 2.04 -3.16 18.51
C PHE A 163 0.75 -3.32 19.32
#